data_AF-A0A2V6F6U9-F1
#
_entry.id   AF-A0A2V6F6U9-F1
#
_cell.length_a   1.000
_cell.length_b   1.000
_cell.length_c   1.000
_cell.angle_alpha   90.00
_cell.angle_beta   90.00
_cell.angle_gamma   90.00
#
_symmetry.space_group_name_H-M   'P 1'
#
loop_
_entity.id
_entity.type
_entity.pdbx_description
1 polymer ?
#
loop_
_entity_poly.entity_id
_entity_poly.type
_entity_poly.pdbx_seq_one_letter_code
_entity_poly.pdbx_strand_id
1 'polypeptide(L)'
;MAEPSKKETVEVVLKNWRAEVETARVYRDLAERESDEKRKAILIRMAEAEERHAQRWEQKLGDMGQPIPTLTDTFWTRLQRRFTRSLGTDIAIRRMEAAEEKHEREFSAQRDRALAGEQDVQEFLRTSALEEKAHARALNAMAGPANPKTVLDTILKRERWHGRGGSWVADAIYGVNDGLGAVFGIVSGVAGATNNQQHYVLISGLAGMLASALSMGAGAYLAVKSEGEVYEAEIAREKAEVEENPEE
;
A
#
# COMPACT_ATOMS: atom_id res chain seq x y z
N MET A 1 31.36 -19.16 4.07
CA MET A 1 30.10 -18.43 4.32
C MET A 1 29.63 -18.82 5.70
N ALA A 2 29.35 -17.87 6.59
CA ALA A 2 28.88 -18.18 7.95
C ALA A 2 27.45 -18.74 7.91
N GLU A 3 27.19 -19.81 8.67
CA GLU A 3 25.86 -20.37 8.88
C GLU A 3 24.94 -19.30 9.48
N PRO A 4 23.66 -19.22 9.04
CA PRO A 4 22.70 -18.27 9.59
C PRO A 4 22.48 -18.54 11.08
N SER A 5 22.39 -17.46 11.86
CA SER A 5 22.10 -17.59 13.29
C SER A 5 20.66 -18.07 13.50
N LYS A 6 20.42 -18.94 14.51
CA LYS A 6 19.06 -19.37 14.89
C LYS A 6 18.10 -18.19 15.07
N LYS A 7 18.61 -17.05 15.56
CA LYS A 7 17.82 -15.81 15.72
C LYS A 7 17.41 -15.20 14.38
N GLU A 8 18.32 -15.20 13.41
CA GLU A 8 18.07 -14.68 12.05
C GLU A 8 17.00 -15.52 11.33
N THR A 9 17.08 -16.86 11.45
CA THR A 9 16.07 -17.76 10.88
C THR A 9 14.70 -17.53 11.50
N VAL A 10 14.61 -17.37 12.83
CA VAL A 10 13.35 -17.05 13.52
C VAL A 10 12.77 -15.71 13.06
N GLU A 11 13.59 -14.67 12.92
CA GLU A 11 13.14 -13.36 12.43
C GLU A 11 12.59 -13.44 11.01
N VAL A 12 13.26 -14.20 10.13
CA VAL A 12 12.79 -14.43 8.76
C VAL A 12 11.45 -15.17 8.77
N VAL A 13 11.31 -16.26 9.53
CA VAL A 13 10.05 -17.03 9.59
C VAL A 13 8.91 -16.18 10.15
N LEU A 14 9.13 -15.43 11.23
CA LEU A 14 8.13 -14.53 11.81
C LEU A 14 7.65 -13.47 10.83
N LYS A 15 8.58 -12.94 10.02
CA LYS A 15 8.25 -11.92 9.02
C LYS A 15 7.43 -12.50 7.87
N ASN A 16 7.78 -13.68 7.37
CA ASN A 16 6.98 -14.35 6.33
C ASN A 16 5.60 -14.72 6.87
N TRP A 17 5.50 -15.32 8.05
CA TRP A 17 4.23 -15.59 8.72
C TRP A 17 3.33 -14.34 8.80
N ARG A 18 3.87 -13.21 9.24
CA ARG A 18 3.11 -11.96 9.34
C ARG A 18 2.59 -11.51 7.97
N ALA A 19 3.41 -11.61 6.93
CA ALA A 19 3.01 -11.25 5.58
C ALA A 19 1.81 -12.10 5.12
N GLU A 20 1.88 -13.43 5.26
CA GLU A 20 0.77 -14.31 4.85
C GLU A 20 -0.53 -13.99 5.60
N VAL A 21 -0.46 -13.79 6.92
CA VAL A 21 -1.67 -13.50 7.71
C VAL A 21 -2.26 -12.13 7.36
N GLU A 22 -1.41 -11.14 7.08
CA GLU A 22 -1.88 -9.82 6.63
C GLU A 22 -2.55 -9.92 5.25
N THR A 23 -1.94 -10.63 4.30
CA THR A 23 -2.49 -10.85 2.95
C THR A 23 -3.82 -11.60 3.00
N ALA A 24 -3.90 -12.69 3.77
CA ALA A 24 -5.14 -13.45 3.99
C ALA A 24 -6.30 -12.56 4.46
N ARG A 25 -6.03 -11.70 5.46
CA ARG A 25 -7.03 -10.77 6.00
C ARG A 25 -7.50 -9.76 4.94
N VAL A 26 -6.59 -9.26 4.12
CA VAL A 26 -6.96 -8.32 3.05
C VAL A 26 -7.87 -9.01 2.02
N TYR A 27 -7.55 -10.23 1.61
CA TYR A 27 -8.42 -10.99 0.70
C TYR A 27 -9.81 -11.27 1.31
N ARG A 28 -9.90 -11.59 2.61
CA ARG A 28 -11.18 -11.72 3.33
C ARG A 28 -11.98 -10.41 3.31
N ASP A 29 -11.34 -9.30 3.70
CA ASP A 29 -11.97 -7.97 3.72
C ASP A 29 -12.47 -7.54 2.33
N LEU A 30 -11.75 -7.90 1.26
CA LEU A 30 -12.16 -7.65 -0.12
C LEU A 30 -13.35 -8.54 -0.52
N ALA A 31 -13.30 -9.83 -0.20
CA ALA A 31 -14.37 -10.78 -0.51
C ALA A 31 -15.70 -10.40 0.16
N GLU A 32 -15.67 -9.87 1.39
CA GLU A 32 -16.88 -9.41 2.09
C GLU A 32 -17.62 -8.28 1.37
N ARG A 33 -16.89 -7.45 0.62
CA ARG A 33 -17.44 -6.28 -0.08
C ARG A 33 -17.69 -6.51 -1.57
N GLU A 34 -17.16 -7.60 -2.11
CA GLU A 34 -17.32 -7.93 -3.51
C GLU A 34 -18.77 -8.38 -3.78
N SER A 35 -19.37 -7.73 -4.77
CA SER A 35 -20.75 -7.97 -5.22
C SER A 35 -20.82 -9.07 -6.27
N ASP A 36 -19.76 -9.26 -7.06
CA ASP A 36 -19.67 -10.35 -8.04
C ASP A 36 -19.29 -11.66 -7.33
N GLU A 37 -20.23 -12.60 -7.28
CA GLU A 37 -20.04 -13.91 -6.65
C GLU A 37 -18.84 -14.69 -7.19
N LYS A 38 -18.48 -14.54 -8.48
CA LYS A 38 -17.31 -15.21 -9.06
C LYS A 38 -16.01 -14.62 -8.52
N ARG A 39 -15.91 -13.28 -8.48
CA ARG A 39 -14.73 -12.57 -7.95
C ARG A 39 -14.56 -12.82 -6.47
N LYS A 40 -15.67 -12.77 -5.73
CA LYS A 40 -15.72 -13.12 -4.31
C LYS A 40 -15.20 -14.53 -4.04
N ALA A 41 -15.64 -15.51 -4.83
CA ALA A 41 -15.17 -16.88 -4.68
C ALA A 41 -13.66 -17.02 -4.94
N ILE A 42 -13.10 -16.26 -5.89
CA ILE A 42 -11.65 -16.24 -6.16
C ILE A 42 -10.91 -15.61 -4.96
N LEU A 43 -11.37 -14.47 -4.45
CA LEU A 43 -10.78 -13.80 -3.29
C LEU A 43 -10.79 -14.70 -2.04
N ILE A 44 -11.88 -15.44 -1.79
CA ILE A 44 -11.96 -16.41 -0.70
C ILE A 44 -10.92 -17.51 -0.86
N ARG A 45 -10.77 -18.06 -2.07
CA ARG A 45 -9.78 -19.13 -2.33
C ARG A 45 -8.35 -18.66 -2.13
N MET A 46 -8.04 -17.42 -2.52
CA MET A 46 -6.71 -16.82 -2.28
C MET A 46 -6.50 -16.60 -0.78
N ALA A 47 -7.50 -16.08 -0.05
CA ALA A 47 -7.42 -15.95 1.41
C ALA A 47 -7.12 -17.30 2.08
N GLU A 48 -7.82 -18.37 1.67
CA GLU A 48 -7.59 -19.72 2.19
C GLU A 48 -6.20 -20.27 1.83
N ALA A 49 -5.62 -19.88 0.70
CA ALA A 49 -4.25 -20.25 0.34
C ALA A 49 -3.24 -19.58 1.26
N GLU A 50 -3.35 -18.28 1.48
CA GLU A 50 -2.47 -17.55 2.40
C GLU A 50 -2.63 -18.02 3.86
N GLU A 51 -3.83 -18.40 4.28
CA GLU A 51 -4.06 -19.02 5.59
C GLU A 51 -3.28 -20.35 5.73
N ARG A 52 -3.21 -21.17 4.67
CA ARG A 52 -2.39 -22.40 4.68
C ARG A 52 -0.90 -22.09 4.71
N HIS A 53 -0.45 -21.07 3.97
CA HIS A 53 0.93 -20.61 4.01
C HIS A 53 1.32 -20.14 5.42
N ALA A 54 0.46 -19.33 6.06
CA ALA A 54 0.63 -18.88 7.43
C ALA A 54 0.75 -20.06 8.42
N GLN A 55 -0.16 -21.04 8.33
CA GLN A 55 -0.13 -22.24 9.18
C GLN A 55 1.18 -23.03 9.05
N ARG A 56 1.74 -23.11 7.83
CA ARG A 56 3.03 -23.78 7.63
C ARG A 56 4.16 -23.03 8.33
N TRP A 57 4.15 -21.71 8.30
CA TRP A 57 5.11 -20.90 9.06
C TRP A 57 4.90 -21.01 10.57
N GLU A 58 3.66 -21.12 11.06
CA GLU A 58 3.36 -21.37 12.48
C GLU A 58 3.92 -22.70 12.96
N GLN A 59 3.74 -23.76 12.16
CA GLN A 59 4.34 -25.06 12.45
C GLN A 59 5.87 -24.93 12.56
N LYS A 60 6.49 -24.17 11.66
CA LYS A 60 7.93 -23.95 11.68
C LYS A 60 8.40 -23.17 12.91
N LEU A 61 7.64 -22.17 13.34
CA LEU A 61 7.90 -21.45 14.60
C LEU A 61 7.76 -22.38 15.81
N GLY A 62 6.77 -23.27 15.79
CA GLY A 62 6.56 -24.31 16.80
C GLY A 62 7.74 -25.28 16.89
N ASP A 63 8.24 -25.78 15.76
CA ASP A 63 9.42 -26.65 15.68
C ASP A 63 10.69 -25.95 16.24
N MET A 64 10.76 -24.62 16.11
CA MET A 64 11.84 -23.81 16.67
C MET A 64 11.65 -23.46 18.16
N GLY A 65 10.53 -23.88 18.76
CA GLY A 65 10.15 -23.59 20.16
C GLY A 65 9.75 -22.13 20.40
N GLN A 66 9.31 -21.42 19.36
CA GLN A 66 8.87 -20.02 19.46
C GLN A 66 7.36 -19.94 19.68
N PRO A 67 6.89 -18.99 20.51
CA PRO A 67 5.45 -18.77 20.67
C PRO A 67 4.87 -18.17 19.38
N ILE A 68 3.67 -18.63 18.99
CA ILE A 68 2.93 -18.04 17.87
C ILE A 68 2.51 -16.62 18.28
N PRO A 69 2.95 -15.57 17.57
CA PRO A 69 2.58 -14.21 17.91
C PRO A 69 1.08 -14.00 17.69
N THR A 70 0.42 -13.27 18.57
CA THR A 70 -0.89 -12.71 18.25
C THR A 70 -0.70 -11.39 17.51
N LEU A 71 -1.33 -11.22 16.34
CA LEU A 71 -1.36 -9.92 15.67
C LEU A 71 -2.07 -8.90 16.55
N THR A 72 -1.32 -8.00 17.16
CA THR A 72 -1.87 -6.89 17.92
C THR A 72 -2.40 -5.83 16.95
N ASP A 73 -3.71 -5.61 17.01
CA ASP A 73 -4.36 -4.53 16.29
C ASP A 73 -3.99 -3.18 16.91
N THR A 74 -2.88 -2.61 16.46
CA THR A 74 -2.49 -1.23 16.78
C THR A 74 -3.53 -0.23 16.24
N PHE A 75 -3.74 0.90 16.94
CA PHE A 75 -4.63 1.96 16.48
C PHE A 75 -4.31 2.43 15.05
N TRP A 76 -3.03 2.54 14.70
CA TRP A 76 -2.57 2.88 13.35
C TRP A 76 -2.98 1.87 12.28
N THR A 77 -2.95 0.57 12.57
CA THR A 77 -3.45 -0.46 11.64
C THR A 77 -4.98 -0.42 11.51
N ARG A 78 -5.73 0.09 12.50
CA ARG A 78 -7.17 0.35 12.37
C ARG A 78 -7.47 1.58 11.52
N LEU A 79 -6.69 2.65 11.70
CA LEU A 79 -6.82 3.89 10.93
C LEU A 79 -6.45 3.68 9.46
N GLN A 80 -5.34 2.98 9.20
CA GLN A 80 -4.92 2.60 7.85
C GLN A 80 -5.95 1.68 7.17
N ARG A 81 -6.58 0.76 7.91
CA ARG A 81 -7.72 -0.05 7.44
C ARG A 81 -8.92 0.81 7.06
N ARG A 82 -9.27 1.83 7.84
CA ARG A 82 -10.33 2.78 7.45
C ARG A 82 -10.00 3.58 6.19
N PHE A 83 -8.73 3.89 5.97
CA PHE A 83 -8.29 4.60 4.78
C PHE A 83 -8.24 3.71 3.53
N THR A 84 -7.90 2.43 3.67
CA THR A 84 -8.02 1.44 2.57
C THR A 84 -9.47 1.04 2.30
N ARG A 85 -10.37 1.15 3.28
CA ARG A 85 -11.83 0.96 3.12
C ARG A 85 -12.49 1.99 2.19
N SER A 86 -11.86 3.14 1.93
CA SER A 86 -12.40 4.18 1.03
C SER A 86 -11.78 4.16 -0.38
N LEU A 87 -10.78 3.31 -0.63
CA LEU A 87 -10.18 3.15 -1.96
C LEU A 87 -10.93 2.01 -2.69
N GLY A 88 -11.36 2.24 -3.93
CA GLY A 88 -12.03 1.23 -4.74
C GLY A 88 -11.23 -0.07 -4.86
N THR A 89 -11.92 -1.20 -5.00
CA THR A 89 -11.36 -2.58 -5.09
C THR A 89 -10.19 -2.67 -6.07
N ASP A 90 -10.25 -1.98 -7.20
CA ASP A 90 -9.19 -1.96 -8.23
C ASP A 90 -7.88 -1.28 -7.78
N ILE A 91 -7.94 -0.32 -6.85
CA ILE A 91 -6.76 0.35 -6.29
C ILE A 91 -6.15 -0.50 -5.17
N ALA A 92 -7.00 -1.18 -4.40
CA ALA A 92 -6.55 -2.13 -3.38
C ALA A 92 -5.79 -3.31 -4.02
N ILE A 93 -6.32 -3.89 -5.09
CA ILE A 93 -5.69 -5.00 -5.83
C ILE A 93 -4.31 -4.59 -6.38
N ARG A 94 -4.21 -3.46 -7.07
CA ARG A 94 -2.91 -2.99 -7.62
C ARG A 94 -1.88 -2.65 -6.53
N ARG A 95 -2.33 -2.19 -5.37
CA ARG A 95 -1.45 -1.93 -4.23
C ARG A 95 -0.93 -3.24 -3.61
N MET A 96 -1.70 -4.32 -3.65
CA MET A 96 -1.26 -5.64 -3.20
C MET A 96 -0.20 -6.20 -4.15
N GLU A 97 -0.41 -6.12 -5.46
CA GLU A 97 0.62 -6.53 -6.45
C GLU A 97 1.95 -5.79 -6.23
N ALA A 98 1.89 -4.47 -6.02
CA ALA A 98 3.08 -3.66 -5.76
C ALA A 98 3.74 -3.96 -4.40
N ALA A 99 2.98 -4.45 -3.42
CA ALA A 99 3.52 -4.86 -2.13
C ALA A 99 4.22 -6.23 -2.27
N GLU A 100 3.58 -7.21 -2.89
CA GLU A 100 4.13 -8.55 -3.12
C GLU A 100 5.41 -8.50 -3.97
N GLU A 101 5.40 -7.76 -5.09
CA GLU A 101 6.56 -7.65 -5.99
C GLU A 101 7.76 -6.95 -5.32
N LYS A 102 7.50 -5.97 -4.44
CA LYS A 102 8.56 -5.26 -3.70
C LYS A 102 9.14 -6.11 -2.57
N HIS A 103 8.33 -6.96 -1.94
CA HIS A 103 8.80 -7.90 -0.91
C HIS A 103 9.64 -9.06 -1.49
N GLU A 104 9.35 -9.50 -2.71
CA GLU A 104 10.04 -10.63 -3.36
C GLU A 104 11.54 -10.38 -3.59
N ARG A 105 11.91 -9.18 -4.06
CA ARG A 105 13.29 -8.90 -4.51
C ARG A 105 14.27 -8.61 -3.38
N GLU A 106 13.83 -7.95 -2.31
CA GLU A 106 14.71 -7.55 -1.21
C GLU A 106 14.88 -8.66 -0.17
N PHE A 107 13.90 -9.56 -0.02
CA PHE A 107 13.88 -10.57 1.03
C PHE A 107 14.15 -12.02 0.58
N SER A 108 14.03 -12.33 -0.72
CA SER A 108 14.35 -13.67 -1.24
C SER A 108 15.79 -14.08 -0.92
N ALA A 109 16.78 -13.21 -1.17
CA ALA A 109 18.18 -13.52 -0.92
C ALA A 109 18.48 -13.79 0.58
N GLN A 110 17.86 -13.04 1.49
CA GLN A 110 18.05 -13.24 2.94
C GLN A 110 17.34 -14.51 3.41
N ARG A 111 16.12 -14.76 2.92
CA ARG A 111 15.33 -15.95 3.23
C ARG A 111 16.01 -17.22 2.72
N ASP A 112 16.45 -17.22 1.47
CA ASP A 112 17.09 -18.38 0.84
C ASP A 112 18.40 -18.72 1.54
N ARG A 113 19.13 -17.71 2.05
CA ARG A 113 20.30 -17.90 2.90
C ARG A 113 19.94 -18.46 4.28
N ALA A 114 18.94 -17.89 4.95
CA ALA A 114 18.55 -18.27 6.31
C ALA A 114 17.92 -19.66 6.38
N LEU A 115 17.34 -20.13 5.27
CA LEU A 115 16.62 -21.41 5.15
C LEU A 115 17.30 -22.37 4.16
N ALA A 116 18.57 -22.15 3.82
CA ALA A 116 19.30 -22.97 2.85
C ALA A 116 19.43 -24.45 3.25
N GLY A 117 19.45 -24.75 4.55
CA GLY A 117 19.58 -26.10 5.09
C GLY A 117 18.26 -26.86 5.27
N GLU A 118 17.12 -26.23 5.02
CA GLU A 118 15.78 -26.72 5.35
C GLU A 118 15.06 -27.16 4.07
N GLN A 119 15.30 -28.40 3.63
CA GLN A 119 14.78 -28.90 2.34
C GLN A 119 13.25 -28.83 2.24
N ASP A 120 12.55 -29.12 3.34
CA ASP A 120 11.09 -29.07 3.45
C ASP A 120 10.55 -27.65 3.27
N VAL A 121 11.28 -26.64 3.75
CA VAL A 121 10.91 -25.23 3.61
C VAL A 121 11.24 -24.73 2.20
N GLN A 122 12.34 -25.17 1.61
CA GLN A 122 12.68 -24.83 0.22
C GLN A 122 11.67 -25.38 -0.78
N GLU A 123 11.18 -26.60 -0.56
CA GLU A 123 10.09 -27.16 -1.35
C GLU A 123 8.80 -26.35 -1.20
N PHE A 124 8.41 -26.04 0.04
CA PHE A 124 7.26 -25.19 0.34
C PHE A 124 7.36 -23.81 -0.35
N LEU A 125 8.51 -23.15 -0.29
CA LEU A 125 8.71 -21.84 -0.92
C LEU A 125 8.55 -21.91 -2.44
N ARG A 126 8.99 -23.00 -3.08
CA ARG A 126 8.79 -23.20 -4.53
C ARG A 126 7.33 -23.42 -4.88
N THR A 127 6.60 -24.20 -4.09
CA THR A 127 5.17 -24.44 -4.31
C THR A 127 4.38 -23.15 -4.09
N SER A 128 4.63 -22.42 -3.01
CA SER A 128 3.95 -21.16 -2.72
C SER A 128 4.24 -20.10 -3.80
N ALA A 129 5.48 -19.99 -4.28
CA ALA A 129 5.81 -19.07 -5.37
C ALA A 129 5.06 -19.36 -6.70
N LEU A 130 4.64 -20.61 -6.93
CA LEU A 130 3.77 -20.95 -8.07
C LEU A 130 2.32 -20.54 -7.80
N GLU A 131 1.85 -20.70 -6.57
CA GLU A 131 0.52 -20.25 -6.12
C GLU A 131 0.41 -18.72 -6.19
N GLU A 132 1.42 -17.98 -5.72
CA GLU A 132 1.46 -16.50 -5.82
C GLU A 132 1.35 -16.01 -7.26
N LYS A 133 2.06 -16.66 -8.19
CA LYS A 133 1.96 -16.33 -9.62
C LYS A 133 0.55 -16.62 -10.17
N ALA A 134 -0.15 -17.62 -9.65
CA ALA A 134 -1.53 -17.89 -10.01
C ALA A 134 -2.47 -16.83 -9.41
N HIS A 135 -2.24 -16.37 -8.18
CA HIS A 135 -2.97 -15.29 -7.52
C HIS A 135 -2.86 -13.99 -8.34
N ALA A 136 -1.64 -13.58 -8.69
CA ALA A 136 -1.40 -12.40 -9.50
C ALA A 136 -2.11 -12.46 -10.86
N ARG A 137 -2.11 -13.62 -11.53
CA ARG A 137 -2.85 -13.81 -12.79
C ARG A 137 -4.37 -13.71 -12.60
N ALA A 138 -4.90 -14.29 -11.52
CA ALA A 138 -6.31 -14.24 -11.19
C ALA A 138 -6.76 -12.79 -10.88
N LEU A 139 -5.96 -12.05 -10.11
CA LEU A 139 -6.18 -10.63 -9.83
C LEU A 139 -6.19 -9.78 -11.10
N ASN A 140 -5.20 -9.97 -11.99
CA ASN A 140 -5.15 -9.30 -13.28
C ASN A 140 -6.38 -9.63 -14.16
N ALA A 141 -6.82 -10.88 -14.17
CA ALA A 141 -8.03 -11.27 -14.90
C ALA A 141 -9.31 -10.65 -14.31
N MET A 142 -9.37 -10.49 -12.97
CA MET A 142 -10.49 -9.83 -12.29
C MET A 142 -10.52 -8.31 -12.53
N ALA A 143 -9.36 -7.66 -12.66
CA ALA A 143 -9.28 -6.24 -12.99
C ALA A 143 -9.78 -5.89 -14.40
N GLY A 144 -10.03 -6.91 -15.25
CA GLY A 144 -10.50 -6.76 -16.63
C GLY A 144 -9.41 -6.26 -17.59
N PRO A 145 -9.61 -6.36 -18.93
CA PRO A 145 -8.69 -5.73 -19.87
C PRO A 145 -8.65 -4.24 -19.56
N ALA A 146 -7.46 -3.71 -19.33
CA ALA A 146 -7.28 -2.29 -19.06
C ALA A 146 -7.98 -1.51 -20.18
N ASN A 147 -9.01 -0.73 -19.83
CA ASN A 147 -9.75 0.10 -20.78
C ASN A 147 -8.69 0.89 -21.57
N PRO A 148 -8.77 1.02 -22.90
CA PRO A 148 -7.79 1.81 -23.66
C PRO A 148 -7.63 3.21 -23.05
N LYS A 149 -8.70 3.77 -22.47
CA LYS A 149 -8.67 5.01 -21.68
C LYS A 149 -7.87 4.89 -20.37
N THR A 150 -7.88 3.77 -19.66
CA THR A 150 -7.07 3.54 -18.45
C THR A 150 -5.61 3.27 -18.79
N VAL A 151 -5.32 2.57 -19.89
CA VAL A 151 -3.95 2.38 -20.40
C VAL A 151 -3.41 3.72 -20.90
N LEU A 152 -4.20 4.47 -21.66
CA LEU A 152 -3.86 5.81 -22.12
C LEU A 152 -3.74 6.77 -20.94
N ASP A 153 -4.62 6.72 -19.93
CA ASP A 153 -4.48 7.53 -18.71
C ASP A 153 -3.25 7.11 -17.88
N THR A 154 -2.87 5.82 -17.88
CA THR A 154 -1.64 5.34 -17.24
C THR A 154 -0.39 5.76 -18.04
N ILE A 155 -0.46 5.76 -19.38
CA ILE A 155 0.62 6.17 -20.28
C ILE A 155 0.76 7.70 -20.27
N LEU A 156 -0.34 8.46 -20.33
CA LEU A 156 -0.38 9.92 -20.24
C LEU A 156 0.02 10.40 -18.84
N LYS A 157 -0.41 9.71 -17.77
CA LYS A 157 0.16 9.92 -16.43
C LYS A 157 1.62 9.55 -16.35
N ARG A 158 2.12 8.59 -17.15
CA ARG A 158 3.56 8.26 -17.24
C ARG A 158 4.34 9.30 -18.04
N GLU A 159 3.74 9.91 -19.05
CA GLU A 159 4.38 10.91 -19.94
C GLU A 159 4.41 12.31 -19.32
N ARG A 160 3.38 12.72 -18.57
CA ARG A 160 3.44 13.91 -17.70
C ARG A 160 4.47 13.77 -16.56
N TRP A 161 4.98 12.56 -16.33
CA TRP A 161 5.86 12.20 -15.23
C TRP A 161 7.31 11.94 -15.65
N HIS A 162 7.69 12.37 -16.86
CA HIS A 162 9.09 12.54 -17.22
C HIS A 162 9.70 13.79 -16.56
N GLY A 163 9.88 13.65 -15.25
CA GLY A 163 10.64 14.52 -14.35
C GLY A 163 11.26 13.69 -13.22
N ARG A 164 12.09 12.69 -13.58
CA ARG A 164 13.11 12.06 -12.72
C ARG A 164 12.62 11.54 -11.35
N GLY A 165 12.02 10.34 -11.32
CA GLY A 165 12.25 9.25 -10.35
C GLY A 165 12.14 9.49 -8.82
N GLY A 166 11.79 10.68 -8.35
CA GLY A 166 11.78 11.04 -6.93
C GLY A 166 10.67 12.02 -6.53
N SER A 167 9.80 12.44 -7.45
CA SER A 167 8.81 13.50 -7.21
C SER A 167 7.81 13.16 -6.11
N TRP A 168 7.18 11.98 -6.07
CA TRP A 168 6.20 11.70 -5.00
C TRP A 168 6.81 11.66 -3.60
N VAL A 169 8.06 11.18 -3.48
CA VAL A 169 8.81 11.19 -2.22
C VAL A 169 9.24 12.61 -1.88
N ALA A 170 9.72 13.36 -2.86
CA ALA A 170 10.10 14.76 -2.69
C ALA A 170 8.89 15.61 -2.29
N ASP A 171 7.75 15.50 -2.95
CA ASP A 171 6.51 16.22 -2.66
C ASP A 171 5.97 15.85 -1.28
N ALA A 172 6.06 14.56 -0.89
CA ALA A 172 5.73 14.13 0.46
C ALA A 172 6.73 14.68 1.51
N ILE A 173 8.03 14.68 1.23
CA ILE A 173 9.07 15.27 2.10
C ILE A 173 8.87 16.77 2.22
N TYR A 174 8.59 17.49 1.12
CA TYR A 174 8.31 18.91 1.10
C TYR A 174 7.04 19.22 1.87
N GLY A 175 5.98 18.43 1.71
CA GLY A 175 4.75 18.58 2.49
C GLY A 175 4.94 18.33 3.99
N VAL A 176 5.72 17.31 4.37
CA VAL A 176 6.09 17.06 5.77
C VAL A 176 6.96 18.18 6.32
N ASN A 177 7.94 18.64 5.56
CA ASN A 177 8.86 19.71 5.95
C ASN A 177 8.13 21.04 6.15
N ASP A 178 7.21 21.39 5.25
CA ASP A 178 6.39 22.60 5.36
C ASP A 178 5.39 22.51 6.52
N GLY A 179 4.77 21.33 6.72
CA GLY A 179 3.89 21.08 7.86
C GLY A 179 4.59 21.15 9.22
N LEU A 180 5.81 20.60 9.33
CA LEU A 180 6.62 20.68 10.55
C LEU A 180 7.10 22.11 10.82
N GLY A 181 7.49 22.86 9.79
CA GLY A 181 7.88 24.26 9.92
C GLY A 181 6.74 25.15 10.45
N ALA A 182 5.53 24.98 9.90
CA ALA A 182 4.35 25.72 10.34
C ALA A 182 3.99 25.44 11.81
N VAL A 183 3.99 24.16 12.21
CA VAL A 183 3.69 23.77 13.59
C VAL A 183 4.78 24.24 14.55
N PHE A 184 6.05 24.16 14.14
CA PHE A 184 7.17 24.67 14.94
C PHE A 184 7.06 26.18 15.17
N GLY A 185 6.67 26.96 14.15
CA GLY A 185 6.44 28.40 14.28
C GLY A 185 5.31 28.73 15.26
N ILE A 186 4.17 28.04 15.16
CA ILE A 186 3.02 28.20 16.07
C ILE A 186 3.41 27.84 17.51
N VAL A 187 4.03 26.67 17.71
CA VAL A 187 4.45 26.18 19.02
C VAL A 187 5.47 27.12 19.65
N SER A 188 6.47 27.58 18.89
CA SER A 188 7.49 28.51 19.36
C SER A 188 6.90 29.88 19.73
N GLY A 189 5.99 30.40 18.90
CA GLY A 189 5.33 31.68 19.16
C GLY A 189 4.44 31.62 20.41
N VAL A 190 3.65 30.56 20.56
CA VAL A 190 2.78 30.37 21.73
C VAL A 190 3.62 30.09 22.99
N ALA A 191 4.69 29.29 22.89
CA ALA A 191 5.59 29.05 24.03
C ALA A 191 6.26 30.35 24.52
N GLY A 192 6.71 31.19 23.60
CA GLY A 192 7.28 32.50 23.91
C GLY A 192 6.27 33.47 24.52
N ALA A 193 5.03 33.48 24.03
CA ALA A 193 3.98 34.39 24.50
C ALA A 193 3.34 33.95 25.84
N THR A 194 3.38 32.65 26.18
CA THR A 194 2.69 32.09 27.35
C THR A 194 3.62 31.72 28.50
N ASN A 195 4.88 32.18 28.47
CA ASN A 195 5.91 31.84 29.44
C ASN A 195 6.06 30.32 29.65
N ASN A 196 6.03 29.58 28.53
CA ASN A 196 6.19 28.13 28.46
C ASN A 196 5.12 27.31 29.23
N GLN A 197 3.90 27.85 29.35
CA GLN A 197 2.77 27.10 29.92
C GLN A 197 2.35 25.95 28.99
N GLN A 198 2.63 24.74 29.45
CA GLN A 198 2.61 23.52 28.64
C GLN A 198 1.24 23.23 28.01
N HIS A 199 0.13 23.56 28.69
CA HIS A 199 -1.21 23.33 28.16
C HIS A 199 -1.53 24.18 26.94
N TYR A 200 -1.14 25.46 26.92
CA TYR A 200 -1.36 26.33 25.77
C TYR A 200 -0.51 25.93 24.57
N VAL A 201 0.74 25.52 24.82
CA VAL A 201 1.67 25.03 23.79
C VAL A 201 1.18 23.75 23.14
N LEU A 202 0.64 22.81 23.94
CA LEU A 202 0.10 21.55 23.43
C LEU A 202 -1.17 21.77 22.60
N ILE A 203 -2.10 22.60 23.09
CA ILE A 203 -3.34 22.88 22.37
C ILE A 203 -3.05 23.60 21.05
N SER A 204 -2.14 24.57 21.04
CA SER A 204 -1.77 25.30 19.82
C SER A 204 -1.04 24.42 18.81
N GLY A 205 -0.13 23.55 19.27
CA GLY A 205 0.54 22.57 18.41
C GLY A 205 -0.44 21.61 17.76
N LEU A 206 -1.37 21.04 18.55
CA LEU A 206 -2.37 20.10 18.02
C LEU A 206 -3.35 20.77 17.04
N ALA A 207 -3.80 21.99 17.37
CA ALA A 207 -4.67 22.77 16.49
C ALA A 207 -3.95 23.14 15.19
N GLY A 208 -2.68 23.56 15.27
CA GLY A 208 -1.85 23.86 14.10
C GLY A 208 -1.64 22.63 13.20
N MET A 209 -1.37 21.47 13.78
CA MET A 209 -1.24 20.22 13.02
C MET A 209 -2.53 19.87 12.26
N LEU A 210 -3.69 19.96 12.93
CA LEU A 210 -4.99 19.68 12.31
C LEU A 210 -5.32 20.69 11.20
N ALA A 211 -5.07 21.98 11.43
CA ALA A 211 -5.28 23.03 10.44
C ALA A 211 -4.40 22.83 9.20
N SER A 212 -3.11 22.55 9.38
CA SER A 212 -2.18 22.30 8.26
C SER A 212 -2.58 21.06 7.47
N ALA A 213 -2.94 19.96 8.14
CA ALA A 213 -3.37 18.73 7.47
C ALA A 213 -4.65 18.94 6.65
N LEU A 214 -5.64 19.65 7.19
CA LEU A 214 -6.88 19.95 6.49
C LEU A 214 -6.66 20.90 5.30
N SER A 215 -5.84 21.93 5.46
CA SER A 215 -5.50 22.89 4.40
C SER A 215 -4.79 22.20 3.23
N MET A 216 -3.76 21.40 3.53
CA MET A 216 -3.01 20.66 2.51
C MET A 216 -3.89 19.59 1.83
N GLY A 217 -4.72 18.88 2.60
CA GLY A 217 -5.66 17.91 2.05
C GLY A 217 -6.70 18.54 1.12
N ALA A 218 -7.26 19.69 1.51
CA ALA A 218 -8.20 20.44 0.68
C ALA A 218 -7.52 20.99 -0.58
N GLY A 219 -6.30 21.51 -0.46
CA GLY A 219 -5.51 22.00 -1.60
C GLY A 219 -5.21 20.89 -2.62
N ALA A 220 -4.78 19.72 -2.15
CA ALA A 220 -4.55 18.57 -3.02
C ALA A 220 -5.84 18.09 -3.72
N TYR A 221 -6.95 18.04 -3.00
CA TYR A 221 -8.25 17.68 -3.58
C TYR A 221 -8.70 18.68 -4.65
N LEU A 222 -8.60 19.98 -4.37
CA LEU A 222 -8.97 21.02 -5.33
C LEU A 222 -8.06 21.03 -6.56
N ALA A 223 -6.75 20.78 -6.40
CA ALA A 223 -5.83 20.66 -7.52
C ALA A 223 -6.22 19.49 -8.44
N VAL A 224 -6.50 18.31 -7.88
CA VAL A 224 -6.93 17.14 -8.66
C VAL A 224 -8.28 17.41 -9.34
N LYS A 225 -9.21 18.03 -8.64
CA LYS A 225 -10.51 18.40 -9.23
C LYS A 225 -10.35 19.40 -10.37
N SER A 226 -9.53 20.43 -10.19
CA SER A 226 -9.27 21.45 -11.22
C SER A 226 -8.58 20.86 -12.44
N GLU A 227 -7.63 19.94 -12.27
CA GLU A 227 -7.02 19.22 -13.39
C GLU A 227 -8.06 18.41 -14.18
N GLY A 228 -9.01 17.76 -13.48
CA GLY A 228 -10.10 17.02 -14.10
C GLY A 228 -11.04 17.91 -14.92
N GLU A 229 -11.42 19.08 -14.38
CA GLU A 229 -12.29 20.04 -15.08
C GLU A 229 -11.62 20.61 -16.34
N VAL A 230 -10.31 20.89 -16.29
CA VAL A 230 -9.54 21.34 -17.46
C VAL A 230 -9.47 20.24 -18.53
N TYR A 231 -9.23 18.99 -18.11
CA TYR A 231 -9.15 17.86 -19.02
C TYR A 231 -10.49 17.56 -19.72
N GLU A 232 -11.59 17.61 -18.98
CA GLU A 232 -12.94 17.47 -19.56
C GLU A 232 -13.25 18.58 -20.57
N ALA A 233 -12.81 19.81 -20.28
CA ALA A 233 -12.95 20.93 -21.20
C ALA A 233 -12.11 20.74 -22.48
N GLU A 234 -10.89 20.21 -22.38
CA GLU A 234 -10.07 19.86 -23.54
C GLU A 234 -10.72 18.78 -24.40
N ILE A 235 -11.21 17.68 -23.79
CA ILE A 235 -11.92 16.62 -24.53
C ILE A 235 -13.15 17.16 -25.26
N ALA A 236 -13.95 18.00 -24.58
CA ALA A 236 -15.14 18.58 -25.18
C ALA A 236 -14.79 19.46 -26.39
N ARG A 237 -13.66 20.17 -26.31
CA ARG A 237 -13.17 21.03 -27.36
C ARG A 237 -12.60 20.25 -28.55
N GLU A 238 -11.77 19.23 -28.31
CA GLU A 238 -11.29 18.32 -29.36
C GLU A 238 -12.45 17.61 -30.07
N LYS A 239 -13.46 17.17 -29.31
CA LYS A 239 -14.65 16.52 -29.89
C LYS A 239 -15.42 17.46 -30.82
N ALA A 240 -15.56 18.73 -30.46
CA ALA A 240 -16.20 19.74 -31.31
C ALA A 240 -15.36 20.01 -32.57
N GLU A 241 -14.03 20.08 -32.46
CA GLU A 241 -13.12 20.25 -33.59
C GLU A 241 -13.20 19.06 -34.59
N VAL A 242 -13.33 17.81 -34.10
CA VAL A 242 -13.52 16.60 -34.93
C VAL A 242 -14.90 16.57 -35.62
N GLU A 243 -15.96 17.06 -34.98
CA GLU A 243 -17.30 17.13 -35.58
C GLU A 243 -17.40 18.24 -36.65
N GLU A 244 -16.64 19.32 -36.51
CA GLU A 244 -16.63 20.45 -37.44
C GLU A 244 -15.72 20.21 -38.67
N ASN A 245 -14.69 19.36 -38.56
CA ASN A 245 -13.76 19.07 -39.66
C ASN A 245 -13.42 17.56 -39.76
N PRO A 246 -14.32 16.73 -40.33
CA PRO A 246 -14.18 15.27 -40.35
C PRO A 246 -13.17 14.70 -41.38
N GLU A 247 -12.45 15.55 -42.12
CA GLU A 247 -11.55 15.13 -43.22
C GLU A 247 -10.04 15.25 -42.91
N GLU A 248 -9.65 15.61 -41.68
CA GLU A 248 -8.31 15.34 -41.11
C GLU A 248 -8.36 14.15 -40.13
#